data_AF-A0A966BJY0-F1
#
_entry.id   AF-A0A966BJY0-F1
#
_cell.length_a   1.000
_cell.length_b   1.000
_cell.length_c   1.000
_cell.angle_alpha   90.00
_cell.angle_beta   90.00
_cell.angle_gamma   90.00
#
_symmetry.space_group_name_H-M   'P 1'
#
loop_
_entity.id
_entity.type
_entity.pdbx_description
1 polymer ?
#
loop_
_entity_poly.entity_id
_entity_poly.type
_entity_poly.pdbx_seq_one_letter_code
_entity_poly.pdbx_strand_id
1 'polypeptide(L)' 'MWFKNIFIYRLPENCAITAEALQEKLARKPLMPCSGLDKQSRGWVSCRNDDRLVHVANKHILFALGVEQKLLPASIINR' A
#
# COMPACT_ATOMS: atom_id res chain seq x y z
N MET A 1 -9.88 -0.98 -13.24
CA MET A 1 -9.57 -2.10 -12.32
C MET A 1 -10.78 -2.32 -11.42
N TRP A 2 -11.21 -3.57 -11.23
CA TRP A 2 -12.32 -3.92 -10.34
C TRP A 2 -11.82 -4.68 -9.12
N PHE A 3 -12.40 -4.43 -7.94
CA PHE A 3 -12.09 -5.17 -6.73
C PHE A 3 -12.62 -6.60 -6.83
N LYS A 4 -11.77 -7.59 -6.54
CA LYS A 4 -12.14 -9.01 -6.53
C LYS A 4 -12.76 -9.46 -5.20
N ASN A 5 -12.44 -8.75 -4.12
CA ASN A 5 -12.86 -9.04 -2.75
C ASN A 5 -13.09 -7.72 -2.01
N ILE A 6 -13.92 -7.72 -0.98
CA ILE A 6 -14.23 -6.53 -0.18
C ILE A 6 -14.27 -6.85 1.32
N PHE A 7 -13.68 -5.96 2.10
CA PHE A 7 -13.87 -5.86 3.55
C PHE A 7 -14.35 -4.46 3.86
N ILE A 8 -15.40 -4.36 4.67
CA ILE A 8 -16.05 -3.07 4.99
C ILE A 8 -15.69 -2.69 6.42
N TYR A 9 -15.14 -1.49 6.57
CA TYR A 9 -14.81 -0.89 7.87
C TYR A 9 -15.57 0.43 8.01
N ARG A 10 -16.03 0.74 9.22
CA ARG A 10 -16.65 2.02 9.56
C ARG A 10 -15.64 2.89 10.29
N LEU A 11 -15.41 4.09 9.77
CA LEU A 11 -14.57 5.09 10.43
C LEU A 11 -15.36 5.79 11.57
N PRO A 12 -14.67 6.29 12.61
CA PRO A 12 -15.30 7.12 13.63
C PRO A 12 -15.92 8.40 13.03
N GLU A 13 -16.98 8.91 13.66
CA GLU A 13 -17.79 10.03 13.13
C GLU A 13 -16.98 11.32 12.88
N ASN A 14 -15.92 11.57 13.64
CA ASN A 14 -15.07 12.76 13.51
C ASN A 14 -13.76 12.51 12.75
N CYS A 15 -13.71 11.45 11.92
CA CYS A 15 -12.51 11.14 11.15
C CYS A 15 -12.40 12.04 9.90
N ALA A 16 -11.89 13.27 10.08
CA ALA A 16 -11.57 14.16 8.98
C ALA A 16 -10.25 13.76 8.31
N ILE A 17 -10.31 12.83 7.34
CA ILE A 17 -9.17 12.47 6.49
C ILE A 17 -9.25 13.30 5.21
N THR A 18 -8.33 14.25 5.04
CA THR A 18 -8.15 14.97 3.78
C THR A 18 -7.19 14.20 2.88
N ALA A 19 -7.35 14.36 1.56
CA ALA A 19 -6.50 13.68 0.59
C ALA A 19 -5.04 14.14 0.68
N GLU A 20 -4.82 15.42 0.97
CA GLU A 20 -3.51 16.05 1.11
C GLU A 20 -2.78 15.49 2.34
N ALA A 21 -3.45 15.49 3.50
CA ALA A 21 -2.87 14.96 4.74
C ALA A 21 -2.63 13.45 4.64
N LEU A 22 -3.49 12.73 3.91
CA LEU A 22 -3.26 11.31 3.63
C LEU A 22 -2.03 11.14 2.74
N GLN A 23 -1.90 11.88 1.64
CA GLN A 23 -0.76 11.78 0.73
C GLN A 23 0.56 12.04 1.44
N GLU A 24 0.65 13.08 2.28
CA GLU A 24 1.84 13.34 3.10
C GLU A 24 2.19 12.18 4.02
N LYS A 25 1.18 11.57 4.67
CA LYS A 25 1.39 10.42 5.56
C LYS A 25 1.84 9.17 4.80
N LEU A 26 1.25 8.89 3.64
CA LEU A 26 1.64 7.75 2.81
C LEU A 26 3.06 7.95 2.23
N ALA A 27 3.41 9.16 1.83
CA ALA A 27 4.72 9.49 1.29
C ALA A 27 5.88 9.24 2.27
N ARG A 28 5.61 9.17 3.58
CA ARG A 28 6.63 8.82 4.60
C ARG A 28 7.08 7.37 4.55
N LYS A 29 6.31 6.47 3.92
CA LYS A 29 6.61 5.04 3.87
C LYS A 29 6.32 4.46 2.48
N PRO A 30 7.03 4.92 1.43
CA PRO A 30 6.89 4.33 0.10
C PRO A 30 7.32 2.85 0.15
N LEU A 31 6.85 2.05 -0.80
CA LEU A 31 7.36 0.69 -0.96
C LEU A 31 8.85 0.76 -1.33
N MET A 32 9.68 0.25 -0.43
CA MET A 32 11.11 0.10 -0.64
C MET A 32 11.41 -1.36 -1.05
N PRO A 33 12.40 -1.58 -1.93
CA PRO A 33 12.83 -2.93 -2.27
C PRO A 33 13.30 -3.71 -1.04
N CYS A 34 13.13 -5.03 -1.05
CA CYS A 34 13.59 -5.85 0.07
C CYS A 34 15.11 -5.76 0.22
N SER A 35 15.60 -5.31 1.38
CA SER A 35 17.04 -5.32 1.67
C SER A 35 17.56 -6.76 1.76
N GLY A 36 18.88 -6.95 1.72
CA GLY A 36 19.54 -8.27 1.68
C GLY A 36 18.97 -9.30 2.67
N LEU A 37 18.65 -8.88 3.89
CA LEU A 37 18.19 -9.74 4.97
C LEU A 37 16.66 -9.76 5.14
N ASP A 38 15.93 -8.84 4.49
CA ASP A 38 14.47 -8.77 4.62
C ASP A 38 13.78 -9.83 3.78
N LYS A 39 12.89 -10.62 4.41
CA LYS A 39 12.05 -11.60 3.72
C LYS A 39 10.90 -10.93 2.96
N GLN A 40 10.40 -9.81 3.47
CA GLN A 40 9.28 -9.08 2.91
C GLN A 40 9.40 -7.59 3.25
N SER A 41 9.02 -6.74 2.30
CA SER A 41 8.87 -5.29 2.47
C SER A 41 7.43 -4.89 2.16
N ARG A 42 6.93 -3.87 2.87
CA ARG A 42 5.58 -3.32 2.71
C ARG A 42 5.64 -1.81 2.72
N GLY A 43 4.99 -1.18 1.75
CA GLY A 43 4.89 0.27 1.66
C GLY A 43 3.88 0.71 0.61
N TRP A 44 3.69 2.01 0.50
CA TRP A 44 2.66 2.60 -0.35
C TRP A 44 3.14 2.69 -1.80
N VAL A 45 2.23 2.42 -2.73
CA VAL A 45 2.48 2.45 -4.18
C VAL A 45 1.37 3.23 -4.90
N SER A 46 1.68 3.78 -6.08
CA SER A 46 0.68 4.45 -6.91
C SER A 46 -0.35 3.45 -7.43
N CYS A 47 -1.64 3.80 -7.36
CA CYS A 47 -2.72 3.00 -7.94
C CYS A 47 -2.78 3.09 -9.47
N ARG A 48 -2.20 4.14 -10.06
CA ARG A 48 -2.33 4.47 -11.49
C ARG A 48 -1.00 4.55 -12.24
N ASN A 49 0.12 4.22 -11.58
CA ASN A 49 1.48 4.40 -12.12
C ASN A 49 1.77 5.85 -12.56
N ASP A 50 1.21 6.84 -11.84
CA ASP A 50 1.36 8.28 -12.11
C ASP A 50 2.06 9.02 -10.96
N ASP A 51 2.92 8.31 -10.21
CA ASP A 51 3.65 8.74 -9.00
C ASP A 51 2.79 9.18 -7.81
N ARG A 52 1.47 9.35 -7.99
CA ARG A 52 0.55 9.73 -6.92
C ARG A 52 0.17 8.52 -6.07
N LEU A 53 0.39 8.61 -4.77
CA LEU A 53 -0.01 7.58 -3.80
C LEU A 53 -1.49 7.63 -3.45
N VAL A 54 -2.13 8.80 -3.61
CA VAL A 54 -3.55 9.01 -3.38
C VAL A 54 -4.23 9.41 -4.68
N HIS A 55 -5.29 8.69 -5.05
CA HIS A 55 -6.19 9.05 -6.13
C HIS A 55 -7.54 9.48 -5.56
N VAL A 56 -7.99 10.68 -5.92
CA VAL A 56 -9.29 11.24 -5.49
C VAL A 56 -10.25 11.25 -6.67
N ALA A 57 -11.46 10.75 -6.44
CA ALA A 57 -12.57 10.82 -7.38
C ALA A 57 -13.83 11.23 -6.62
N ASN A 58 -14.25 12.49 -6.77
CA ASN A 58 -15.31 13.11 -5.97
C ASN A 58 -15.00 13.01 -4.47
N LYS A 59 -15.85 12.32 -3.69
CA LYS A 59 -15.69 12.09 -2.24
C LYS A 59 -15.00 10.76 -1.92
N HIS A 60 -14.47 10.06 -2.92
CA HIS A 60 -13.81 8.77 -2.74
C HIS A 60 -12.30 8.94 -2.86
N ILE A 61 -11.61 8.23 -1.98
CA ILE A 61 -10.15 8.20 -1.91
C ILE A 61 -9.71 6.76 -2.16
N LEU A 62 -8.80 6.58 -3.11
CA LEU A 62 -8.19 5.30 -3.44
C LEU A 62 -6.68 5.38 -3.23
N PHE A 63 -6.12 4.39 -2.55
CA PHE A 63 -4.69 4.22 -2.32
C PHE A 63 -4.38 2.72 -2.23
N ALA A 64 -3.12 2.33 -2.42
CA ALA A 64 -2.72 0.93 -2.47
C ALA A 64 -1.48 0.65 -1.61
N LEU A 65 -1.54 -0.48 -0.89
CA LEU A 65 -0.39 -1.04 -0.19
C LEU A 65 0.27 -2.08 -1.09
N GLY A 66 1.53 -1.85 -1.45
CA GLY A 66 2.37 -2.82 -2.11
C GLY A 66 3.06 -3.73 -1.12
N VAL A 67 3.32 -4.96 -1.55
CA VAL A 67 4.05 -5.97 -0.78
C VAL A 67 5.06 -6.60 -1.72
N GLU A 68 6.33 -6.49 -1.37
CA GLU A 68 7.41 -7.19 -2.06
C GLU A 68 7.90 -8.31 -1.16
N GLN A 69 8.07 -9.51 -1.70
CA GLN A 69 8.48 -10.67 -0.94
C GLN A 69 9.58 -11.41 -1.68
N LYS A 70 10.65 -11.75 -0.97
CA LYS A 70 11.68 -12.64 -1.53
C LYS A 70 11.13 -14.05 -1.60
N LEU A 71 11.15 -14.61 -2.80
CA LEU A 71 10.88 -16.01 -3.04
C LEU A 71 12.11 -16.81 -2.60
N LEU A 72 12.08 -17.28 -1.35
CA LEU A 72 13.01 -18.26 -0.81
C LEU A 72 12.23 -19.55 -0.56
N PRO A 73 12.15 -20.46 -1.55
CA PRO A 73 11.54 -21.76 -1.37
C PRO A 73 12.22 -22.52 -0.23
N ALA A 74 11.43 -23.13 0.66
CA ALA A 74 11.96 -23.93 1.77
C ALA A 74 12.88 -25.07 1.29
N SER A 75 12.69 -25.54 0.06
CA SER A 75 13.53 -26.56 -0.59
C SER A 75 14.98 -26.12 -0.82
N ILE A 76 15.28 -24.82 -0.87
CA ILE A 76 16.63 -24.28 -1.06
C ILE A 76 17.34 -24.07 0.29
N ILE A 77 16.57 -23.82 1.36
CA ILE A 77 17.12 -23.56 2.71
C ILE A 77 17.54 -24.86 3.40
N ASN A 78 16.90 -25.99 3.10
CA ASN A 78 17.10 -27.27 3.78
C ASN A 78 18.05 -28.23 3.02
N ARG A 79 18.96 -27.72 2.17
CA ARG A 79 20.08 -28.47 1.61
C ARG A 79 21.37 -28.04 2.27
#